data_AF-A0A285ZY20-F1
#
_entry.id   AF-A0A285ZY20-F1
#
_cell.length_a   1.000
_cell.length_b   1.000
_cell.length_c   1.000
_cell.angle_alpha   90.00
_cell.angle_beta   90.00
_cell.angle_gamma   90.00
#
_symmetry.space_group_name_H-M   'P 1'
#
loop_
_entity.id
_entity.type
_entity.pdbx_description
1 polymer ?
#
loop_
_entity_poly.entity_id
_entity_poly.type
_entity_poly.pdbx_seq_one_letter_code
_entity_poly.pdbx_strand_id
1 'polypeptide(L)'
;MNFDKLKDDWNKNEPVSTEVSENMLKLKEASTPIDQLRKKMKYEFFGQLISLILLAFIPKLIGFTDELKNIYILFYAIICGFMAYYFFKFYRFYKHSYDLSLDSRKNLLWFYYEMRLNLELYKSLTYIVGFILLAFSAIALFTIKSDLSSKILAKMSITYIAINAVVTIVIIGVITELWATSYYGKYLKRIKIIVDSIDEE
;
A
#
# COMPACT_ATOMS: atom_id res chain seq x y z
N MET A 1 66.03 -6.58 -16.68
CA MET A 1 64.73 -5.90 -16.40
C MET A 1 65.00 -4.91 -15.28
N ASN A 2 64.81 -3.60 -15.50
CA ASN A 2 65.13 -2.58 -14.49
C ASN A 2 63.99 -2.47 -13.47
N PHE A 3 64.27 -2.82 -12.22
CA PHE A 3 63.32 -2.71 -11.10
C PHE A 3 62.87 -1.25 -10.88
N ASP A 4 63.72 -0.28 -11.17
CA ASP A 4 63.37 1.14 -11.06
C ASP A 4 62.29 1.55 -12.08
N LYS A 5 62.29 0.96 -13.28
CA LYS A 5 61.23 1.22 -14.28
C LYS A 5 59.90 0.63 -13.86
N LEU A 6 59.91 -0.55 -13.23
CA LEU A 6 58.70 -1.15 -12.66
C LEU A 6 58.13 -0.33 -11.51
N LYS A 7 58.99 0.29 -10.70
CA LYS A 7 58.57 1.17 -9.59
C LYS A 7 57.99 2.49 -10.09
N ASP A 8 58.59 3.09 -11.13
CA ASP A 8 58.07 4.28 -11.79
C ASP A 8 56.74 4.01 -12.50
N ASP A 9 56.61 2.87 -13.19
CA ASP A 9 55.35 2.46 -13.82
C ASP A 9 54.28 2.11 -12.78
N TRP A 10 54.66 1.58 -11.61
CA TRP A 10 53.73 1.32 -10.51
C TRP A 10 53.24 2.60 -9.84
N ASN A 11 54.12 3.60 -9.65
CA ASN A 11 53.75 4.90 -9.10
C ASN A 11 52.97 5.77 -10.10
N LYS A 12 53.21 5.63 -11.41
CA LYS A 12 52.38 6.26 -12.46
C LYS A 12 51.00 5.63 -12.60
N ASN A 13 50.89 4.36 -12.23
CA ASN A 13 49.64 3.59 -12.19
C ASN A 13 49.19 3.38 -10.75
N GLU A 14 49.37 4.36 -9.85
CA GLU A 14 48.48 4.42 -8.69
C GLU A 14 47.06 4.43 -9.28
N PRO A 15 46.24 3.40 -9.02
CA PRO A 15 44.84 3.52 -9.36
C PRO A 15 44.41 4.78 -8.63
N VAL A 16 43.91 5.78 -9.36
CA VAL A 16 43.08 6.83 -8.79
C VAL A 16 42.22 6.09 -7.80
N SER A 17 42.50 6.27 -6.51
CA SER A 17 41.75 5.61 -5.45
C SER A 17 40.34 5.85 -5.88
N THR A 18 39.64 4.77 -6.18
CA THR A 18 38.25 4.87 -6.60
C THR A 18 37.60 5.23 -5.29
N GLU A 19 37.67 6.52 -4.94
CA GLU A 19 36.87 7.17 -3.94
C GLU A 19 35.49 6.78 -4.40
N VAL A 20 34.97 5.72 -3.76
CA VAL A 20 33.59 5.32 -3.92
C VAL A 20 32.87 6.61 -3.64
N SER A 21 32.34 7.25 -4.70
CA SER A 21 31.85 8.62 -4.56
C SER A 21 30.88 8.63 -3.41
N GLU A 22 30.91 9.67 -2.59
CA GLU A 22 30.03 9.75 -1.42
C GLU A 22 28.57 9.46 -1.81
N ASN A 23 28.20 9.83 -3.05
CA ASN A 23 26.96 9.49 -3.73
C ASN A 23 26.71 7.98 -3.89
N MET A 24 27.71 7.15 -4.28
CA MET A 24 27.57 5.69 -4.30
C MET A 24 27.33 5.09 -2.90
N LEU A 25 27.95 5.63 -1.85
CA LEU A 25 27.72 5.19 -0.47
C LEU A 25 26.30 5.57 -0.01
N LYS A 26 25.87 6.81 -0.27
CA LYS A 26 24.50 7.30 0.00
C LYS A 26 23.44 6.49 -0.77
N LEU A 27 23.70 6.12 -2.03
CA LEU A 27 22.84 5.24 -2.85
C LEU A 27 22.75 3.83 -2.28
N LYS A 28 23.87 3.27 -1.80
CA LYS A 28 23.89 1.96 -1.14
C LYS A 28 23.14 2.00 0.20
N GLU A 29 23.22 3.09 0.94
CA GLU A 29 22.45 3.29 2.17
C GLU A 29 20.93 3.38 1.88
N ALA A 30 20.52 3.95 0.73
CA ALA A 30 19.14 3.99 0.26
C ALA A 30 18.53 2.61 -0.06
N SER A 31 19.35 1.64 -0.46
CA SER A 31 18.89 0.28 -0.77
C SER A 31 18.28 -0.43 0.45
N THR A 32 18.80 -0.16 1.66
CA THR A 32 18.33 -0.78 2.91
C THR A 32 16.88 -0.40 3.27
N PRO A 33 16.47 0.89 3.33
CA PRO A 33 15.08 1.26 3.57
C PRO A 33 14.15 0.86 2.42
N ILE A 34 14.64 0.78 1.17
CA ILE A 34 13.86 0.31 0.02
C ILE A 34 13.54 -1.18 0.15
N ASP A 35 14.51 -2.01 0.55
CA ASP A 35 14.28 -3.43 0.76
C ASP A 35 13.35 -3.71 1.93
N GLN A 36 13.46 -2.92 3.00
CA GLN A 36 12.48 -2.97 4.11
C GLN A 36 11.08 -2.60 3.63
N LEU A 37 10.96 -1.58 2.78
CA LEU A 37 9.69 -1.14 2.21
C LEU A 37 9.08 -2.22 1.29
N ARG A 38 9.88 -2.82 0.39
CA ARG A 38 9.45 -3.94 -0.46
C ARG A 38 8.93 -5.11 0.37
N LYS A 39 9.64 -5.47 1.45
CA LYS A 39 9.23 -6.55 2.36
C LYS A 39 7.89 -6.23 3.04
N LYS A 40 7.71 -4.98 3.50
CA LYS A 40 6.46 -4.51 4.12
C LYS A 40 5.28 -4.55 3.15
N MET A 41 5.47 -4.09 1.92
CA MET A 41 4.46 -4.17 0.87
C MET A 41 4.05 -5.60 0.56
N LYS A 42 5.03 -6.52 0.50
CA LYS A 42 4.74 -7.94 0.30
C LYS A 42 3.83 -8.48 1.40
N TYR A 43 4.11 -8.17 2.67
CA TYR A 43 3.25 -8.58 3.77
C TYR A 43 1.84 -8.00 3.68
N GLU A 44 1.70 -6.72 3.30
CA GLU A 44 0.37 -6.13 3.11
C GLU A 44 -0.39 -6.78 1.95
N PHE A 45 0.27 -7.10 0.84
CA PHE A 45 -0.34 -7.82 -0.26
C PHE A 45 -0.90 -9.18 0.18
N PHE A 46 -0.10 -9.97 0.91
CA PHE A 46 -0.58 -11.24 1.46
C PHE A 46 -1.67 -11.04 2.51
N GLY A 47 -1.57 -10.00 3.35
CA GLY A 47 -2.60 -9.65 4.33
C GLY A 47 -3.94 -9.32 3.67
N GLN A 48 -3.92 -8.54 2.58
CA GLN A 48 -5.13 -8.24 1.79
C GLN A 48 -5.70 -9.50 1.12
N LEU A 49 -4.85 -10.36 0.57
CA LEU A 49 -5.28 -11.62 -0.04
C LEU A 49 -5.96 -12.54 0.98
N ILE A 50 -5.36 -12.70 2.16
CA ILE A 50 -5.94 -13.48 3.26
C ILE A 50 -7.25 -12.86 3.72
N SER A 51 -7.31 -11.53 3.86
CA SER A 51 -8.52 -10.81 4.26
C SER A 51 -9.66 -11.01 3.26
N LEU A 52 -9.36 -11.00 1.95
CA LEU A 52 -10.33 -11.25 0.89
C LEU A 52 -10.90 -12.68 0.99
N ILE A 53 -10.02 -13.67 1.22
CA ILE A 53 -10.43 -15.07 1.41
C ILE A 53 -11.30 -15.21 2.67
N LEU A 54 -10.93 -14.58 3.79
CA LEU A 54 -11.73 -14.59 5.01
C LEU A 54 -13.12 -13.97 4.77
N LEU A 55 -13.18 -12.88 4.01
CA LEU A 55 -14.44 -12.23 3.64
C LEU A 55 -15.35 -13.21 2.87
N ALA A 56 -14.81 -14.07 2.02
CA ALA A 56 -15.61 -15.07 1.29
C ALA A 56 -16.36 -16.05 2.23
N PHE A 57 -15.81 -16.32 3.42
CA PHE A 57 -16.40 -17.25 4.39
C PHE A 57 -17.40 -16.60 5.36
N ILE A 58 -17.48 -15.27 5.41
CA ILE A 58 -18.38 -14.54 6.32
C ILE A 58 -19.85 -15.00 6.24
N PRO A 59 -20.46 -15.20 5.05
CA PRO A 59 -21.86 -15.62 4.96
C PRO A 59 -22.14 -16.95 5.65
N LYS A 60 -21.15 -17.87 5.62
CA LYS A 60 -21.25 -19.18 6.26
C LYS A 60 -21.05 -19.09 7.77
N LEU A 61 -20.15 -18.21 8.23
CA LEU A 61 -19.85 -18.04 9.66
C LEU A 61 -21.00 -17.36 10.43
N ILE A 62 -21.64 -16.36 9.81
CA ILE A 62 -22.74 -15.61 10.44
C ILE A 62 -24.10 -16.28 10.20
N GLY A 63 -24.19 -17.22 9.26
CA GLY A 63 -25.43 -17.94 8.98
C GLY A 63 -26.46 -17.06 8.26
N PHE A 64 -26.06 -16.43 7.15
CA PHE A 64 -26.95 -15.58 6.36
C PHE A 64 -28.11 -16.38 5.74
N THR A 65 -29.28 -15.74 5.64
CA THR A 65 -30.41 -16.26 4.85
C THR A 65 -30.05 -16.31 3.36
N ASP A 66 -30.74 -17.15 2.59
CA ASP A 66 -30.44 -17.31 1.16
C ASP A 66 -30.55 -16.00 0.36
N GLU A 67 -31.53 -15.15 0.70
CA GLU A 67 -31.68 -13.82 0.11
C GLU A 67 -30.47 -12.92 0.39
N LEU A 68 -30.02 -12.85 1.64
CA LEU A 68 -28.89 -12.02 2.05
C LEU A 68 -27.56 -12.55 1.48
N LYS A 69 -27.43 -13.87 1.33
CA LYS A 69 -26.28 -14.52 0.72
C LYS A 69 -26.13 -14.13 -0.75
N ASN A 70 -27.22 -14.10 -1.52
CA ASN A 70 -27.19 -13.69 -2.92
C ASN A 70 -26.75 -12.23 -3.08
N ILE A 71 -27.29 -11.34 -2.24
CA ILE A 71 -26.88 -9.93 -2.21
C ILE A 71 -25.40 -9.83 -1.83
N TYR A 72 -24.95 -10.56 -0.81
CA TYR A 72 -23.55 -10.55 -0.39
C TYR A 72 -22.60 -10.98 -1.52
N ILE A 73 -22.93 -12.05 -2.26
CA ILE A 73 -22.11 -12.54 -3.37
C ILE A 73 -21.94 -11.47 -4.45
N LEU A 74 -23.01 -10.71 -4.75
CA LEU A 74 -22.93 -9.61 -5.72
C LEU A 74 -21.95 -8.51 -5.26
N PHE A 75 -22.07 -8.05 -4.01
CA PHE A 75 -21.17 -7.03 -3.46
C PHE A 75 -19.72 -7.55 -3.36
N TYR A 76 -19.54 -8.80 -2.96
CA TYR A 76 -18.25 -9.46 -2.90
C TYR A 76 -17.58 -9.57 -4.29
N ALA A 77 -18.36 -9.86 -5.33
CA ALA A 77 -17.86 -9.90 -6.71
C ALA A 77 -17.33 -8.52 -7.17
N ILE A 78 -18.03 -7.44 -6.81
CA ILE A 78 -17.58 -6.06 -7.11
C ILE A 78 -16.27 -5.76 -6.36
N ILE A 79 -16.17 -6.10 -5.07
CA ILE A 79 -14.93 -5.95 -4.30
C ILE A 79 -13.78 -6.72 -4.96
N CYS A 80 -14.01 -7.98 -5.36
CA CYS A 80 -13.03 -8.78 -6.08
C CYS A 80 -12.55 -8.11 -7.36
N GLY A 81 -13.43 -7.47 -8.13
CA GLY A 81 -13.07 -6.74 -9.35
C GLY A 81 -12.10 -5.59 -9.09
N PHE A 82 -12.38 -4.74 -8.10
CA PHE A 82 -11.47 -3.65 -7.71
C PHE A 82 -10.15 -4.18 -7.15
N MET A 83 -10.20 -5.24 -6.33
CA MET A 83 -8.99 -5.88 -5.80
C MET A 83 -8.11 -6.48 -6.89
N ALA A 84 -8.71 -7.11 -7.91
CA ALA A 84 -7.97 -7.68 -9.04
C ALA A 84 -7.22 -6.60 -9.83
N TYR A 85 -7.87 -5.46 -10.11
CA TYR A 85 -7.22 -4.32 -10.76
C TYR A 85 -6.04 -3.79 -9.94
N TYR A 86 -6.23 -3.62 -8.63
CA TYR A 86 -5.17 -3.20 -7.72
C TYR A 86 -4.01 -4.19 -7.71
N PHE A 87 -4.28 -5.49 -7.57
CA PHE A 87 -3.26 -6.53 -7.55
C PHE A 87 -2.47 -6.59 -8.85
N PHE A 88 -3.12 -6.40 -10.01
CA PHE A 88 -2.43 -6.34 -11.29
C PHE A 88 -1.45 -5.16 -11.34
N LYS A 89 -1.89 -3.96 -10.95
CA LYS A 89 -1.04 -2.77 -10.95
C LYS A 89 0.09 -2.87 -9.93
N PHE A 90 -0.20 -3.38 -8.73
CA PHE A 90 0.78 -3.66 -7.69
C PHE A 90 1.81 -4.69 -8.15
N TYR A 91 1.40 -5.78 -8.80
CA TYR A 91 2.31 -6.82 -9.29
C TYR A 91 3.27 -6.27 -10.34
N ARG A 92 2.76 -5.46 -11.29
CA ARG A 92 3.59 -4.79 -12.30
C ARG A 92 4.62 -3.87 -11.64
N PHE A 93 4.20 -3.08 -10.67
CA PHE A 93 5.09 -2.21 -9.90
C PHE A 93 6.14 -3.02 -9.13
N TYR A 94 5.72 -4.02 -8.37
CA TYR A 94 6.58 -4.85 -7.54
C TYR A 94 7.66 -5.54 -8.36
N LYS A 95 7.29 -6.12 -9.51
CA LYS A 95 8.25 -6.74 -10.44
C LYS A 95 9.26 -5.71 -10.97
N HIS A 96 8.77 -4.57 -11.46
CA HIS A 96 9.64 -3.52 -11.99
C HIS A 96 10.56 -2.93 -10.92
N SER A 97 10.11 -2.84 -9.67
CA SER A 97 10.95 -2.38 -8.56
C SER A 97 12.15 -3.29 -8.34
N TYR A 98 12.01 -4.62 -8.46
CA TYR A 98 13.12 -5.56 -8.28
C TYR A 98 14.13 -5.54 -9.43
N ASP A 99 13.66 -5.31 -10.66
CA ASP A 99 14.51 -5.24 -11.85
C ASP A 99 15.26 -3.88 -11.96
N LEU A 100 14.91 -2.90 -11.14
CA LEU A 100 15.50 -1.57 -11.14
C LEU A 100 16.84 -1.55 -10.38
N SER A 101 17.94 -1.21 -11.05
CA SER A 101 19.19 -0.87 -10.36
C SER A 101 19.01 0.44 -9.59
N LEU A 102 19.26 0.43 -8.28
CA LEU A 102 19.11 1.60 -7.41
C LEU A 102 20.29 2.56 -7.50
N ASP A 103 21.17 2.38 -8.49
CA ASP A 103 22.45 3.07 -8.62
C ASP A 103 22.32 4.46 -9.28
N SER A 104 21.10 4.89 -9.62
CA SER A 104 20.85 6.17 -10.26
C SER A 104 19.74 6.94 -9.55
N ARG A 105 19.96 8.25 -9.36
CA ARG A 105 18.96 9.19 -8.84
C ARG A 105 17.62 9.06 -9.55
N LYS A 106 17.62 8.96 -10.89
CA LYS A 106 16.39 8.82 -11.69
C LYS A 106 15.58 7.59 -11.28
N ASN A 107 16.24 6.49 -10.98
CA ASN A 107 15.62 5.23 -10.58
C ASN A 107 15.06 5.33 -9.15
N LEU A 108 15.79 5.97 -8.24
CA LEU A 108 15.34 6.23 -6.87
C LEU A 108 14.10 7.15 -6.83
N LEU A 109 14.11 8.18 -7.67
CA LEU A 109 13.03 9.18 -7.79
C LEU A 109 11.78 8.57 -8.43
N TRP A 110 11.96 7.73 -9.46
CA TRP A 110 10.89 6.92 -10.05
C TRP A 110 10.26 5.99 -9.00
N PHE A 111 11.08 5.26 -8.24
CA PHE A 111 10.60 4.35 -7.19
C PHE A 111 9.82 5.11 -6.12
N TYR A 112 10.31 6.28 -5.67
CA TYR A 112 9.62 7.11 -4.69
C TYR A 112 8.21 7.55 -5.16
N TYR A 113 8.10 8.05 -6.39
CA TYR A 113 6.80 8.49 -6.92
C TYR A 113 5.84 7.32 -7.16
N GLU A 114 6.34 6.23 -7.73
CA GLU A 114 5.51 5.06 -8.01
C GLU A 114 5.05 4.37 -6.71
N MET A 115 5.90 4.36 -5.67
CA MET A 115 5.52 3.97 -4.31
C MET A 115 4.40 4.83 -3.75
N ARG A 116 4.54 6.15 -3.86
CA ARG A 116 3.51 7.08 -3.38
C ARG A 116 2.19 6.87 -4.12
N LEU A 117 2.24 6.66 -5.43
CA LEU A 117 1.07 6.35 -6.23
C LEU A 117 0.39 5.04 -5.79
N ASN A 118 1.17 3.99 -5.50
CA ASN A 118 0.64 2.72 -4.99
C ASN A 118 -0.06 2.89 -3.62
N LEU A 119 0.46 3.76 -2.76
CA LEU A 119 -0.16 4.08 -1.47
C LEU A 119 -1.46 4.86 -1.61
N GLU A 120 -1.50 5.84 -2.51
CA GLU A 120 -2.74 6.57 -2.82
C GLU A 120 -3.80 5.65 -3.43
N LEU A 121 -3.37 4.69 -4.27
CA LEU A 121 -4.25 3.65 -4.82
C LEU A 121 -4.79 2.73 -3.72
N TYR A 122 -3.94 2.34 -2.76
CA TYR A 122 -4.34 1.54 -1.60
C TYR A 122 -5.38 2.27 -0.74
N LYS A 123 -5.16 3.57 -0.43
CA LYS A 123 -6.12 4.40 0.31
C LYS A 123 -7.47 4.45 -0.42
N SER A 124 -7.42 4.72 -1.72
CA SER A 124 -8.62 4.81 -2.57
C SER A 124 -9.39 3.49 -2.60
N LEU A 125 -8.69 2.37 -2.69
CA LEU A 125 -9.28 1.03 -2.65
C LEU A 125 -9.96 0.76 -1.30
N THR A 126 -9.31 1.10 -0.19
CA THR A 126 -9.89 0.97 1.16
C THR A 126 -11.17 1.80 1.29
N TYR A 127 -11.20 3.01 0.74
CA TYR A 127 -12.42 3.84 0.73
C TYR A 127 -13.53 3.19 -0.10
N ILE A 128 -13.23 2.73 -1.32
CA ILE A 128 -14.21 2.06 -2.19
C ILE A 128 -14.79 0.83 -1.49
N VAL A 129 -13.94 -0.04 -0.94
CA VAL A 129 -14.38 -1.25 -0.22
C VAL A 129 -15.21 -0.88 1.01
N GLY A 130 -14.79 0.15 1.76
CA GLY A 130 -15.55 0.66 2.91
C GLY A 130 -16.95 1.14 2.53
N PHE A 131 -17.09 1.90 1.44
CA PHE A 131 -18.38 2.33 0.91
C PHE A 131 -19.25 1.15 0.46
N ILE A 132 -18.67 0.16 -0.23
CA ILE A 132 -19.39 -1.04 -0.67
C ILE A 132 -19.91 -1.84 0.54
N LEU A 133 -19.07 -2.03 1.57
CA LEU A 133 -19.47 -2.74 2.79
C LEU A 133 -20.53 -1.98 3.59
N LEU A 134 -20.45 -0.65 3.64
CA LEU A 134 -21.47 0.18 4.29
C LEU A 134 -22.80 0.09 3.55
N ALA A 135 -22.79 0.15 2.22
CA ALA A 135 -23.98 -0.03 1.39
C ALA A 135 -24.58 -1.43 1.59
N PHE A 136 -23.75 -2.48 1.63
CA PHE A 136 -24.21 -3.83 1.96
C PHE A 136 -24.83 -3.89 3.36
N SER A 137 -24.19 -3.31 4.37
CA SER A 137 -24.70 -3.30 5.75
C SER A 137 -26.05 -2.59 5.87
N ALA A 138 -26.24 -1.47 5.16
CA ALA A 138 -27.53 -0.80 5.11
C ALA A 138 -28.62 -1.71 4.53
N ILE A 139 -28.36 -2.34 3.38
CA ILE A 139 -29.31 -3.27 2.75
C ILE A 139 -29.58 -4.47 3.66
N ALA A 140 -28.53 -5.05 4.26
CA ALA A 140 -28.64 -6.17 5.18
C ALA A 140 -29.55 -5.84 6.38
N LEU A 141 -29.46 -4.62 6.94
CA LEU A 141 -30.32 -4.18 8.03
C LEU A 141 -31.80 -4.09 7.62
N PHE A 142 -32.11 -3.72 6.38
CA PHE A 142 -33.48 -3.71 5.86
C PHE A 142 -33.99 -5.11 5.48
N THR A 143 -33.12 -5.99 5.00
CA THR A 143 -33.47 -7.36 4.62
C THR A 143 -33.65 -8.28 5.83
N ILE A 144 -32.88 -8.07 6.91
CA ILE A 144 -33.04 -8.81 8.17
C ILE A 144 -34.32 -8.30 8.86
N LYS A 145 -35.45 -8.96 8.55
CA LYS A 145 -36.73 -8.80 9.26
C LYS A 145 -36.65 -9.47 10.65
N SER A 146 -35.83 -8.93 11.54
CA SER A 146 -35.87 -9.29 12.96
C SER A 146 -36.75 -8.29 13.70
N ASP A 147 -37.51 -8.78 14.68
CA ASP A 147 -38.39 -7.94 15.52
C ASP A 147 -37.59 -6.91 16.35
N LEU A 148 -36.26 -7.07 16.43
CA LEU A 148 -35.33 -6.15 17.10
C LEU A 148 -34.83 -5.06 16.14
N SER A 149 -34.45 -5.40 14.91
CA SER A 149 -34.01 -4.44 13.89
C SER A 149 -35.15 -3.52 13.48
N SER A 150 -36.37 -4.04 13.33
CA SER A 150 -37.57 -3.24 13.03
C SER A 150 -37.91 -2.26 14.17
N LYS A 151 -37.80 -2.67 15.44
CA LYS A 151 -38.03 -1.80 16.61
C LYS A 151 -36.96 -0.71 16.76
N ILE A 152 -35.70 -1.02 16.45
CA ILE A 152 -34.61 -0.05 16.50
C ILE A 152 -34.71 0.94 15.33
N LEU A 153 -34.95 0.47 14.10
CA LEU A 153 -35.15 1.34 12.93
C LEU A 153 -36.40 2.21 13.05
N ALA A 154 -37.51 1.68 13.58
CA ALA A 154 -38.73 2.46 13.77
C ALA A 154 -38.60 3.56 14.82
N LYS A 155 -37.64 3.43 15.75
CA LYS A 155 -37.38 4.42 16.82
C LYS A 155 -36.33 5.46 16.42
N MET A 156 -35.51 5.16 15.41
CA MET A 156 -34.45 6.03 14.91
C MET A 156 -34.94 6.87 13.73
N SER A 157 -34.71 8.18 13.75
CA SER A 157 -35.00 9.00 12.57
C SER A 157 -34.05 8.66 11.42
N ILE A 158 -34.56 8.73 10.19
CA ILE A 158 -33.75 8.60 8.98
C ILE A 158 -32.56 9.58 8.97
N THR A 159 -32.75 10.78 9.54
CA THR A 159 -31.68 11.78 9.70
C THR A 159 -30.56 11.31 10.64
N TYR A 160 -30.88 10.60 11.73
CA TYR A 160 -29.87 10.07 12.65
C TYR A 160 -29.03 8.96 12.01
N ILE A 161 -29.67 8.08 11.23
CA ILE A 161 -28.99 7.00 10.49
C ILE A 161 -28.05 7.59 9.43
N ALA A 162 -28.52 8.59 8.67
CA ALA A 162 -27.72 9.27 7.66
C ALA A 162 -26.49 9.97 8.26
N ILE A 163 -26.66 10.69 9.38
CA ILE A 163 -25.56 11.35 10.08
C ILE A 163 -24.53 10.31 10.57
N ASN A 164 -24.98 9.21 11.19
CA ASN A 164 -24.07 8.17 11.65
C ASN A 164 -23.29 7.50 10.51
N ALA A 165 -23.93 7.28 9.36
CA ALA A 165 -23.25 6.76 8.17
C ALA A 165 -22.13 7.69 7.70
N VAL A 166 -22.41 9.00 7.61
CA VAL A 166 -21.42 10.02 7.23
C VAL A 166 -20.27 10.08 8.24
N VAL A 167 -20.58 10.11 9.54
CA VAL A 167 -19.56 10.13 10.60
C VAL A 167 -18.67 8.89 10.54
N THR A 168 -19.26 7.71 10.31
CA THR A 168 -18.52 6.44 10.19
C THR A 168 -17.55 6.48 9.01
N ILE A 169 -17.98 7.00 7.85
CA ILE A 169 -17.14 7.17 6.67
C ILE A 169 -15.96 8.11 6.97
N VAL A 170 -16.22 9.24 7.62
CA VAL A 170 -15.17 10.22 7.97
C VAL A 170 -14.17 9.60 8.94
N ILE A 171 -14.63 8.86 9.96
CA ILE A 171 -13.74 8.17 10.92
C ILE A 171 -12.87 7.14 10.22
N ILE A 172 -13.44 6.30 9.34
CA ILE A 172 -12.68 5.32 8.56
C ILE A 172 -11.64 6.03 7.68
N GLY A 173 -12.02 7.15 7.06
CA GLY A 173 -11.12 8.01 6.29
C GLY A 173 -9.91 8.46 7.10
N VAL A 174 -10.15 9.07 8.27
CA VAL A 174 -9.11 9.59 9.15
C VAL A 174 -8.20 8.46 9.67
N ILE A 175 -8.76 7.32 10.09
CA ILE A 175 -7.97 6.18 10.56
C ILE A 175 -7.06 5.65 9.45
N THR A 176 -7.58 5.53 8.22
CA THR A 176 -6.81 5.06 7.06
C THR A 176 -5.70 6.04 6.69
N GLU A 177 -5.98 7.34 6.72
CA GLU A 177 -5.02 8.42 6.48
C GLU A 177 -3.86 8.36 7.50
N LEU A 178 -4.19 8.25 8.78
CA LEU A 178 -3.23 8.17 9.88
C LEU A 178 -2.39 6.90 9.80
N TRP A 179 -3.02 5.76 9.52
CA TRP A 179 -2.32 4.47 9.41
C TRP A 179 -1.34 4.47 8.25
N ALA A 180 -1.78 4.89 7.06
CA ALA A 180 -0.91 4.98 5.88
C ALA A 180 0.25 5.96 6.10
N THR A 181 0.00 7.11 6.72
CA THR A 181 1.03 8.12 6.98
C THR A 181 2.03 7.64 8.03
N SER A 182 1.58 6.95 9.08
CA SER A 182 2.46 6.42 10.13
C SER A 182 3.30 5.24 9.64
N TYR A 183 2.69 4.31 8.89
CA TYR A 183 3.34 3.07 8.45
C TYR A 183 4.34 3.31 7.32
N TYR A 184 4.00 4.17 6.35
CA TYR A 184 4.83 4.42 5.16
C TYR A 184 5.59 5.75 5.19
N GLY A 185 5.11 6.76 5.93
CA GLY A 185 5.68 8.10 5.91
C GLY A 185 7.11 8.19 6.43
N LYS A 186 7.49 7.35 7.41
CA LYS A 186 8.87 7.31 7.93
C LYS A 186 9.88 6.87 6.87
N TYR A 187 9.52 5.87 6.06
CA TYR A 187 10.39 5.32 5.02
C TYR A 187 10.45 6.24 3.80
N LEU A 188 9.30 6.79 3.38
CA LEU A 188 9.24 7.78 2.30
C LEU A 188 10.04 9.04 2.61
N LYS A 189 9.98 9.56 3.84
CA LYS A 189 10.79 10.72 4.25
C LYS A 189 12.29 10.44 4.16
N ARG A 190 12.74 9.24 4.58
CA ARG A 190 14.15 8.85 4.46
C ARG A 190 14.60 8.75 3.00
N ILE A 191 13.78 8.15 2.14
CA ILE A 191 14.08 8.08 0.70
C ILE A 191 14.14 9.50 0.10
N LYS A 192 13.22 10.39 0.48
CA LYS A 192 13.22 11.78 0.01
C LYS A 192 14.48 12.53 0.43
N ILE A 193 14.90 12.42 1.69
CA ILE A 193 16.12 13.05 2.19
C ILE A 193 17.34 12.59 1.40
N ILE A 194 17.43 11.30 1.08
CA ILE A 194 18.55 10.76 0.29
C ILE A 194 18.50 11.29 -1.15
N VAL A 195 17.33 11.34 -1.78
CA VAL A 195 17.16 11.92 -3.14
C VAL A 195 17.56 13.39 -3.17
N ASP A 196 17.14 14.16 -2.17
CA ASP A 196 17.42 15.60 -2.07
C ASP A 196 18.91 15.85 -1.80
N SER A 197 19.58 14.99 -1.01
CA SER A 197 21.03 15.08 -0.75
C SER A 197 21.92 14.82 -1.96
N ILE A 198 21.39 14.16 -3.01
CA ILE A 198 22.09 13.96 -4.29
C ILE A 198 21.88 15.18 -5.22
N ASP A 199 20.93 16.07 -4.91
CA ASP A 199 20.64 17.30 -5.70
C ASP A 199 21.44 18.52 -5.20
N GLU A 200 22.00 18.46 -3.99
CA GLU A 200 22.77 19.56 -3.37
C GLU A 200 24.29 19.51 -3.64
N GLU A 201 24.78 18.47 -4.34
CA GLU A 201 26.15 18.33 -4.85
C GLU A 201 26.20 18.43 -6.39
#